data_AF-A0A8C9DET3-F1
#
_entry.id   AF-A0A8C9DET3-F1
#
_cell.length_a   1.000
_cell.length_b   1.000
_cell.length_c   1.000
_cell.angle_alpha   90.00
_cell.angle_beta   90.00
_cell.angle_gamma   90.00
#
_symmetry.space_group_name_H-M   'P 1'
#
loop_
_entity.id
_entity.type
_entity.pdbx_description
1 polymer ?
#
loop_
_entity_poly.entity_id
_entity_poly.type
_entity_poly.pdbx_seq_one_letter_code
_entity_poly.pdbx_strand_id
1 'polypeptide(L)' 'MTTFFFLNRYFSANLTLLSFTALITDDLTDAILCAKKIVKETQGMNYWQGWKKHCEGKDLSEWKKGCEVS' A
#
# COMPACT_ATOMS: atom_id res chain seq x y z
N MET A 1 -11.10 -0.07 -19.03
CA MET A 1 -12.23 0.39 -18.18
C MET A 1 -12.11 -0.05 -16.71
N THR A 2 -11.04 -0.73 -16.29
CA THR A 2 -10.80 -1.13 -14.88
C THR A 2 -9.69 -0.34 -14.19
N THR A 3 -8.80 0.33 -14.94
CA THR A 3 -7.71 1.15 -14.40
C THR A 3 -8.16 2.53 -13.89
N PHE A 4 -9.23 3.09 -14.46
CA PHE A 4 -9.68 4.46 -14.16
C PHE A 4 -10.38 4.62 -12.80
N PHE A 5 -11.01 3.55 -12.28
CA PHE A 5 -11.71 3.62 -11.00
C PHE A 5 -10.77 3.59 -9.78
N PHE A 6 -9.57 3.00 -9.91
CA PHE A 6 -8.55 3.03 -8.86
C PHE A 6 -7.80 4.38 -8.81
N LEU A 7 -7.61 5.02 -9.97
CA LEU A 7 -6.85 6.27 -10.07
C LEU A 7 -7.60 7.49 -9.53
N ASN A 8 -8.93 7.56 -9.67
CA ASN A 8 -9.70 8.75 -9.24
C ASN A 8 -10.12 8.74 -7.76
N ARG A 9 -9.96 7.64 -7.03
CA ARG A 9 -10.29 7.61 -5.59
C ARG A 9 -9.11 7.95 -4.68
N TYR A 10 -7.92 8.15 -5.23
CA TYR A 10 -6.80 8.81 -4.52
C TYR A 10 -6.88 10.33 -4.55
N PHE A 11 -7.67 10.90 -5.47
CA PHE A 11 -7.79 12.35 -5.64
C PHE A 11 -8.89 13.00 -4.78
N SER A 12 -9.64 12.22 -3.98
CA SER A 12 -10.68 12.78 -3.12
C SER A 12 -10.52 12.30 -1.68
N ALA A 13 -10.35 13.30 -0.81
CA ALA A 13 -10.25 13.25 0.65
C ALA A 13 -8.86 12.97 1.24
N ASN A 14 -7.99 14.00 1.24
CA ASN A 14 -7.12 14.36 2.36
C ASN A 14 -6.21 13.27 2.99
N LEU A 15 -5.80 12.25 2.25
CA LEU A 15 -4.69 11.37 2.64
C LEU A 15 -3.50 11.62 1.73
N THR A 16 -2.66 12.56 2.17
CA THR A 16 -1.35 12.94 1.60
C THR A 16 -1.39 13.55 0.20
N LEU A 17 -1.02 14.83 0.16
CA LEU A 17 -0.83 15.64 -1.05
C LEU A 17 0.45 15.20 -1.82
N LEU A 18 0.75 13.90 -1.85
CA LEU A 18 1.95 13.39 -2.49
C LEU A 18 1.68 13.26 -3.99
N SER A 19 2.51 13.91 -4.80
CA SER A 19 2.49 13.66 -6.24
C SER A 19 2.87 12.21 -6.49
N PHE A 20 2.29 11.60 -7.52
CA PHE A 20 2.64 10.23 -7.95
C PHE A 20 4.16 10.04 -8.12
N THR A 21 4.86 11.08 -8.55
CA THR A 21 6.32 11.11 -8.66
C THR A 21 7.05 10.93 -7.33
N ALA A 22 6.49 11.38 -6.21
CA ALA A 22 7.09 11.24 -4.89
C ALA A 22 6.85 9.84 -4.26
N LEU A 23 6.00 9.01 -4.88
CA LEU A 23 5.84 7.60 -4.49
C LEU A 23 6.75 6.66 -5.29
N ILE A 24 7.44 7.16 -6.32
CA ILE A 24 8.32 6.38 -7.21
C ILE A 24 9.73 6.98 -7.11
N THR A 25 10.28 6.90 -5.90
CA THR A 25 11.63 7.33 -5.56
C THR A 25 12.35 6.21 -4.83
N ASP A 26 13.68 6.25 -4.80
CA ASP A 26 14.49 5.31 -4.01
C ASP A 26 14.23 5.47 -2.51
N ASP A 27 13.90 6.69 -2.07
CA ASP A 27 13.39 6.95 -0.73
C ASP A 27 11.92 6.55 -0.64
N LEU A 28 11.62 5.55 0.20
CA LEU A 28 10.28 5.02 0.41
C LEU A 28 9.54 5.70 1.58
N THR A 29 10.12 6.70 2.24
CA THR A 29 9.60 7.30 3.48
C THR A 29 8.16 7.77 3.31
N ASP A 30 7.88 8.57 2.29
CA ASP A 30 6.54 9.10 2.05
C ASP A 30 5.55 8.02 1.60
N ALA A 31 6.01 7.04 0.82
CA ALA A 31 5.20 5.89 0.41
C ALA A 31 4.78 5.04 1.62
N ILE A 32 5.69 4.79 2.57
CA ILE A 32 5.42 4.08 3.81
C ILE A 32 4.42 4.85 4.67
N LEU A 33 4.56 6.17 4.80
CA LEU A 33 3.63 7.02 5.55
C LEU A 33 2.22 6.99 4.95
N CYS A 34 2.12 7.11 3.62
CA CYS A 34 0.86 7.00 2.90
C CYS A 34 0.19 5.63 3.13
N ALA A 35 0.95 4.53 2.96
CA ALA A 35 0.46 3.17 3.18
C ALA A 35 -0.06 2.98 4.61
N LYS A 36 0.70 3.43 5.63
CA LYS A 36 0.27 3.39 7.03
C LYS A 36 -1.05 4.13 7.27
N LYS A 37 -1.21 5.30 6.65
CA LYS A 37 -2.44 6.09 6.76
C LYS A 37 -3.64 5.36 6.13
N ILE A 38 -3.46 4.76 4.96
CA ILE A 38 -4.49 3.94 4.29
C ILE A 38 -4.90 2.75 5.16
N VAL A 39 -3.95 1.99 5.70
CA VAL A 39 -4.27 0.85 6.60
C VAL A 39 -5.09 1.31 7.79
N LYS A 40 -4.72 2.44 8.40
CA LYS A 40 -5.37 2.98 9.59
C LYS A 40 -6.80 3.48 9.32
N GLU A 41 -7.02 4.11 8.17
CA GLU A 41 -8.28 4.80 7.86
C GLU A 41 -9.23 3.98 6.98
N THR A 42 -8.81 2.81 6.51
CA THR A 42 -9.61 1.91 5.67
C THR A 42 -9.78 0.53 6.32
N GLN A 43 -10.04 -0.52 5.53
CA GLN A 43 -10.28 -1.89 6.01
C GLN A 43 -8.98 -2.63 6.35
N GLY A 44 -7.98 -1.93 6.89
CA GLY A 44 -6.65 -2.49 7.09
C GLY A 44 -5.99 -2.93 5.78
N MET A 45 -5.26 -4.06 5.82
CA MET A 45 -4.63 -4.63 4.64
C MET A 45 -5.64 -5.14 3.59
N ASN A 46 -6.90 -5.38 3.98
CA ASN A 46 -7.96 -5.89 3.10
C ASN A 46 -8.40 -4.85 2.06
N TYR A 47 -8.00 -3.59 2.23
CA TYR A 47 -8.17 -2.55 1.22
C TYR A 47 -7.45 -2.93 -0.09
N TRP A 48 -6.25 -3.51 -0.01
CA TRP A 48 -5.51 -3.95 -1.19
C TRP A 48 -5.99 -5.33 -1.65
N GLN A 49 -6.74 -5.36 -2.76
CA GLN A 49 -7.29 -6.61 -3.31
C GLN A 49 -6.22 -7.64 -3.68
N GLY A 50 -5.02 -7.17 -4.08
CA GLY A 50 -3.87 -8.05 -4.32
C GLY A 50 -3.44 -8.78 -3.05
N TRP A 51 -3.30 -8.05 -1.94
CA TRP A 51 -3.00 -8.63 -0.63
C TRP A 51 -4.13 -9.57 -0.17
N LYS A 52 -5.39 -9.13 -0.29
CA LYS A 52 -6.55 -9.93 0.12
C LYS A 52 -6.60 -11.28 -0.60
N LYS A 53 -6.40 -11.28 -1.92
CA LYS A 53 -6.49 -12.48 -2.74
C LYS A 53 -5.30 -13.42 -2.57
N HIS A 54 -4.10 -12.88 -2.33
CA HIS A 54 -2.88 -13.66 -2.43
C HIS A 54 -2.14 -13.86 -1.10
N CYS A 55 -2.42 -13.07 -0.08
CA CYS A 55 -1.66 -13.04 1.17
C CYS A 55 -2.51 -13.26 2.43
N GLU A 56 -3.78 -12.84 2.44
CA GLU A 56 -4.66 -12.99 3.61
C GLU A 56 -4.75 -14.47 4.05
N GLY A 57 -4.54 -14.73 5.35
CA GLY A 57 -4.64 -16.06 5.95
C GLY A 57 -3.52 -17.04 5.57
N LYS A 58 -2.47 -16.60 4.87
CA LYS A 58 -1.32 -17.45 4.50
C LYS A 58 -0.12 -17.21 5.41
N ASP A 59 0.73 -18.22 5.51
CA ASP A 59 2.07 -18.02 6.06
C ASP A 59 2.92 -17.24 5.05
N LEU A 60 3.40 -16.07 5.47
CA LEU A 60 4.24 -15.17 4.67
C LEU A 60 5.71 -15.22 5.12
N SER A 61 6.10 -16.17 5.97
CA SER A 61 7.47 -16.34 6.47
C SER A 61 8.50 -16.46 5.34
N GLU A 62 8.10 -17.00 4.18
CA GLU A 62 8.93 -17.10 2.98
C GLU A 62 9.41 -15.74 2.46
N TRP A 63 8.61 -14.67 2.58
CA TRP A 63 8.93 -13.33 2.06
C TRP A 63 10.06 -12.64 2.82
N LYS A 64 10.39 -13.11 4.01
CA LYS A 64 11.52 -12.65 4.83
C LYS A 64 12.62 -13.71 4.99
N LYS A 65 12.52 -14.83 4.28
CA LYS A 65 13.46 -15.94 4.42
C LYS A 65 14.85 -15.51 3.93
N GLY A 66 15.85 -15.64 4.79
CA GLY A 66 17.23 -15.24 4.49
C GLY A 66 17.49 -13.74 4.60
N CYS A 67 16.50 -12.94 5.04
CA CYS A 67 16.72 -11.54 5.39
C CYS A 67 17.05 -11.44 6.89
N GLU A 68 18.14 -10.73 7.21
CA GLU A 68 18.44 -10.33 8.59
C GLU A 68 17.64 -9.06 8.91
N VAL A 69 16.42 -9.26 9.40
CA VAL A 69 15.54 -8.17 9.82
C VAL A 69 15.42 -8.28 11.35
N SER A 70 16.08 -7.37 12.06
CA SER A 70 16.05 -7.26 13.52
C SER A 70 14.78 -6.59 14.04
#